data_AF-B1YAI6-F1
#
_entry.id   AF-B1YAI6-F1
#
_cell.length_a   1.000
_cell.length_b   1.000
_cell.length_c   1.000
_cell.angle_alpha   90.00
_cell.angle_beta   90.00
_cell.angle_gamma   90.00
#
_symmetry.space_group_name_H-M   'P 1'
#
loop_
_entity.id
_entity.type
_entity.pdbx_description
1 polymer ?
#
loop_
_entity_poly.entity_id
_entity_poly.type
_entity_poly.pdbx_seq_one_letter_code
_entity_poly.pdbx_strand_id
1 'polypeptide(L)'
;MKTNRVPTTFIIGGGREAMHCAKKIGAVHIDQYAEVNPEEVDGGIQAHVEDPNLAILLLDAAEKIYLYPEFAQLLPSLPRDRVVVAAPEGHPLCAEYRCGKPCS
;
A
#
# COMPACT_ATOMS: atom_id res chain seq x y z
N MET A 1 -7.78 -12.50 24.92
CA MET A 1 -7.79 -11.12 24.39
C MET A 1 -7.17 -11.14 22.99
N LYS A 2 -7.96 -10.95 21.93
CA LYS A 2 -7.38 -10.61 20.61
C LYS A 2 -6.95 -9.15 20.72
N THR A 3 -5.67 -8.88 20.87
CA THR A 3 -5.18 -7.53 20.67
C THR A 3 -5.53 -7.16 19.22
N ASN A 4 -6.25 -6.05 19.03
CA ASN A 4 -6.43 -5.45 17.70
C ASN A 4 -5.03 -5.12 17.20
N ARG A 5 -4.38 -6.05 16.49
CA ARG A 5 -3.14 -5.76 15.80
C ARG A 5 -3.49 -4.73 14.75
N VAL A 6 -2.93 -3.53 14.91
CA VAL A 6 -2.90 -2.55 13.83
C VAL A 6 -2.37 -3.29 12.59
N PRO A 7 -3.05 -3.21 11.44
CA PRO A 7 -2.57 -3.89 10.25
C PRO A 7 -1.14 -3.44 9.97
N THR A 8 -0.22 -4.40 9.91
CA THR A 8 1.21 -4.11 9.76
C THR A 8 1.64 -4.03 8.30
N THR A 9 0.74 -4.39 7.38
CA THR A 9 0.97 -4.29 5.93
C THR A 9 0.11 -3.19 5.34
N PHE A 10 0.75 -2.37 4.52
CA PHE A 10 0.11 -1.30 3.75
C PHE A 10 0.33 -1.56 2.26
N ILE A 11 -0.66 -1.20 1.46
CA ILE A 11 -0.58 -1.19 -0.01
C ILE A 11 -0.90 0.23 -0.46
N ILE A 12 0.00 0.84 -1.23
CA ILE A 12 -0.12 2.22 -1.73
C ILE A 12 -0.22 2.19 -3.25
N GLY A 13 -1.34 2.66 -3.80
CA GLY A 13 -1.64 2.62 -5.23
C GLY A 13 -2.22 1.29 -5.70
N GLY A 14 -2.26 1.09 -7.02
CA GLY A 14 -2.73 -0.11 -7.71
C GLY A 14 -4.26 -0.23 -7.81
N GLY A 15 -4.99 0.80 -7.40
CA GLY A 15 -6.43 0.94 -7.59
C GLY A 15 -7.24 -0.24 -7.06
N ARG A 16 -8.26 -0.62 -7.82
CA ARG A 16 -9.24 -1.65 -7.42
C ARG A 16 -8.61 -3.04 -7.22
N GLU A 17 -7.59 -3.38 -7.99
CA GLU A 17 -6.91 -4.68 -7.85
C GLU A 17 -6.14 -4.76 -6.52
N ALA A 18 -5.37 -3.71 -6.21
CA ALA A 18 -4.63 -3.60 -4.96
C ALA A 18 -5.56 -3.59 -3.74
N MET A 19 -6.73 -2.96 -3.84
CA MET A 19 -7.76 -2.99 -2.81
C MET A 19 -8.28 -4.41 -2.55
N HIS A 20 -8.66 -5.16 -3.60
CA HIS A 20 -9.10 -6.55 -3.44
C HIS A 20 -8.01 -7.40 -2.79
N CYS A 21 -6.77 -7.14 -3.17
CA CYS A 21 -5.63 -7.78 -2.56
C CYS A 21 -5.50 -7.44 -1.07
N ALA A 22 -5.58 -6.15 -0.71
CA ALA A 22 -5.51 -5.68 0.66
C ALA A 22 -6.53 -6.39 1.57
N LYS A 23 -7.78 -6.52 1.10
CA LYS A 23 -8.83 -7.25 1.82
C LYS A 23 -8.47 -8.71 2.06
N LYS A 24 -7.93 -9.39 1.04
CA LYS A 24 -7.54 -10.80 1.13
C LYS A 24 -6.45 -11.04 2.17
N ILE A 25 -5.51 -10.11 2.32
CA ILE A 25 -4.36 -10.26 3.23
C ILE A 25 -4.51 -9.48 4.55
N GLY A 26 -5.63 -8.77 4.73
CA GLY A 26 -5.85 -7.92 5.91
C GLY A 26 -4.91 -6.71 5.98
N ALA A 27 -4.53 -6.13 4.84
CA ALA A 27 -3.73 -4.91 4.76
C ALA A 27 -4.59 -3.65 4.69
N VAL A 28 -3.99 -2.49 4.99
CA VAL A 28 -4.58 -1.18 4.71
C VAL A 28 -4.27 -0.81 3.27
N HIS A 29 -5.28 -0.44 2.50
CA HIS A 29 -5.09 0.12 1.17
C HIS A 29 -5.16 1.65 1.22
N ILE A 30 -4.16 2.29 0.62
CA ILE A 30 -4.07 3.74 0.48
C ILE A 30 -3.99 4.05 -1.01
N ASP A 31 -4.87 4.90 -1.50
CA ASP A 31 -4.82 5.32 -2.89
C ASP A 31 -5.46 6.69 -3.09
N GLN A 32 -5.24 7.25 -4.27
CA GLN A 32 -5.87 8.49 -4.70
C GLN A 32 -7.09 8.15 -5.57
N TYR A 33 -8.28 8.45 -5.06
CA TYR A 33 -9.55 8.23 -5.74
C TYR A 33 -10.23 9.58 -5.99
N ALA A 34 -10.87 9.74 -7.15
CA ALA A 34 -11.74 10.89 -7.39
C ALA A 34 -13.06 10.78 -6.60
N GLU A 35 -13.57 9.56 -6.43
CA GLU A 35 -14.78 9.23 -5.68
C GLU A 35 -14.58 7.91 -4.92
N VAL A 36 -15.05 7.84 -3.68
CA VAL A 36 -15.03 6.60 -2.88
C VAL A 36 -16.33 5.83 -3.12
N ASN A 37 -16.23 4.62 -3.67
CA ASN A 37 -17.38 3.72 -3.81
C ASN A 37 -17.59 2.93 -2.50
N PRO A 38 -18.70 3.12 -1.76
CA PRO A 38 -18.92 2.44 -0.48
C PRO A 38 -18.96 0.91 -0.57
N GLU A 39 -19.42 0.35 -1.70
CA GLU A 39 -19.45 -1.11 -1.92
C GLU A 39 -18.03 -1.70 -2.02
N GLU A 40 -17.07 -0.88 -2.44
CA GLU A 40 -15.66 -1.24 -2.51
C GLU A 40 -14.99 -1.22 -1.13
N VAL A 41 -15.59 -0.58 -0.12
CA VAL A 41 -15.03 -0.46 1.25
C VAL A 41 -15.45 -1.62 2.17
N ASP A 42 -16.53 -2.35 1.85
CA ASP A 42 -17.07 -3.38 2.76
C ASP A 42 -16.04 -4.48 3.09
N GLY A 43 -15.78 -4.69 4.38
CA GLY A 43 -14.80 -5.66 4.89
C GLY A 43 -13.31 -5.27 4.76
N GLY A 44 -12.97 -4.03 4.38
CA GLY A 44 -11.57 -3.55 4.28
C GLY A 44 -11.34 -2.20 4.94
N ILE A 45 -10.07 -1.82 5.10
CA ILE A 45 -9.68 -0.46 5.50
C ILE A 45 -9.08 0.22 4.26
N GLN A 46 -9.77 1.27 3.81
CA GLN A 46 -9.32 2.15 2.73
C GLN A 46 -9.08 3.54 3.30
N ALA A 47 -7.89 4.08 3.08
CA ALA A 47 -7.59 5.47 3.38
C ALA A 47 -7.46 6.23 2.07
N HIS A 48 -8.38 7.18 1.84
CA HIS A 48 -8.22 8.16 0.78
C HIS A 48 -7.29 9.27 1.28
N VAL A 49 -6.30 9.63 0.47
CA VAL A 49 -5.43 10.77 0.72
C VAL A 49 -5.48 11.72 -0.47
N GLU A 50 -5.83 12.99 -0.21
CA GLU A 50 -5.75 14.06 -1.22
C GLU A 50 -4.28 14.45 -1.47
N ASP A 51 -3.45 14.40 -0.42
CA ASP A 51 -1.99 14.53 -0.48
C ASP A 51 -1.32 13.18 -0.18
N PRO A 52 -0.63 12.57 -1.16
CA PRO A 52 0.10 11.32 -0.98
C PRO A 52 1.12 11.34 0.18
N ASN A 53 1.64 12.50 0.57
CA ASN A 53 2.56 12.62 1.70
C ASN A 53 1.87 12.37 3.05
N LEU A 54 0.54 12.54 3.15
CA LEU A 54 -0.23 12.18 4.34
C LEU A 54 -0.25 10.67 4.58
N ALA A 55 -0.04 9.86 3.53
CA ALA A 55 0.13 8.41 3.69
C ALA A 55 1.31 8.08 4.61
N ILE A 56 2.36 8.91 4.63
CA ILE A 56 3.59 8.68 5.40
C ILE A 56 3.31 8.63 6.91
N LEU A 57 2.34 9.42 7.42
CA LEU A 57 1.99 9.45 8.84
C LEU A 57 1.41 8.12 9.35
N LEU A 58 0.83 7.30 8.46
CA LEU A 58 0.26 6.00 8.80
C LEU A 58 1.30 4.87 8.78
N LEU A 59 2.49 5.13 8.23
CA LEU A 59 3.46 4.09 7.87
C LEU A 59 4.57 3.87 8.91
N ASP A 60 4.65 4.69 9.95
CA ASP A 60 5.64 4.49 11.03
C ASP A 60 5.45 3.13 11.74
N ALA A 61 4.19 2.69 11.84
CA ALA A 61 3.80 1.39 12.37
C ALA A 61 3.77 0.25 11.32
N ALA A 62 4.06 0.52 10.05
CA ALA A 62 4.08 -0.51 9.01
C ALA A 62 5.29 -1.43 9.21
N GLU A 63 5.07 -2.73 9.17
CA GLU A 63 6.13 -3.75 9.01
C GLU A 63 6.44 -3.99 7.54
N LYS A 64 5.46 -3.78 6.64
CA LYS A 64 5.61 -3.99 5.20
C LYS A 64 4.77 -3.00 4.40
N ILE A 65 5.35 -2.47 3.34
CA ILE A 65 4.72 -1.48 2.45
C ILE A 65 4.86 -1.96 1.03
N TYR A 66 3.75 -2.32 0.39
CA TYR A 66 3.72 -2.53 -1.06
C TYR A 66 3.42 -1.19 -1.72
N LEU A 67 4.32 -0.73 -2.58
CA LEU A 67 4.18 0.56 -3.25
C LEU A 67 4.11 0.35 -4.75
N TYR A 68 3.01 0.78 -5.37
CA TYR A 68 2.87 0.76 -6.83
C TYR A 68 3.61 1.95 -7.47
N PRO A 69 4.16 1.80 -8.70
CA PRO A 69 5.04 2.78 -9.33
C PRO A 69 4.47 4.21 -9.46
N GLU A 70 3.16 4.39 -9.55
CA GLU A 70 2.51 5.71 -9.59
C GLU A 70 2.68 6.54 -8.30
N PHE A 71 3.10 5.91 -7.21
CA PHE A 71 3.47 6.56 -5.95
C PHE A 71 4.99 6.56 -5.70
N ALA A 72 5.83 6.32 -6.72
CA ALA A 72 7.28 6.23 -6.56
C ALA A 72 7.93 7.48 -5.95
N GLN A 73 7.30 8.64 -6.06
CA GLN A 73 7.72 9.88 -5.40
C GLN A 73 7.80 9.77 -3.88
N LEU A 74 7.10 8.82 -3.25
CA LEU A 74 7.13 8.60 -1.80
C LEU A 74 8.36 7.78 -1.36
N LEU A 75 8.99 7.02 -2.26
CA LEU A 75 10.09 6.11 -1.94
C LEU A 75 11.22 6.74 -1.11
N PRO A 76 11.70 7.97 -1.39
CA PRO A 76 12.77 8.59 -0.60
C PRO A 76 12.39 8.83 0.88
N SER A 77 11.10 8.90 1.18
CA SER A 77 10.57 9.16 2.52
C SER A 77 10.16 7.89 3.27
N LEU A 78 10.29 6.71 2.65
CA LEU A 78 9.87 5.44 3.23
C LEU A 78 11.07 4.60 3.72
N PRO A 79 10.91 3.80 4.79
CA PRO A 79 11.95 2.88 5.24
C PRO A 79 12.25 1.81 4.19
N ARG A 80 13.42 1.85 3.56
CA ARG A 80 13.79 1.00 2.42
C ARG A 80 13.71 -0.50 2.71
N ASP A 81 13.92 -0.91 3.96
CA ASP A 81 13.84 -2.30 4.42
C ASP A 81 12.40 -2.84 4.47
N ARG A 82 11.41 -1.95 4.55
CA ARG A 82 9.98 -2.29 4.67
C ARG A 82 9.25 -2.20 3.33
N VAL A 83 9.83 -1.54 2.34
CA VAL A 83 9.22 -1.30 1.03
C VAL A 83 9.45 -2.45 0.06
N VAL A 84 8.37 -2.86 -0.61
CA VAL A 84 8.37 -3.73 -1.78
C VAL A 84 7.65 -2.99 -2.91
N VAL A 85 8.32 -2.79 -4.03
CA VAL A 85 7.70 -2.19 -5.21
C VAL A 85 6.80 -3.22 -5.90
N ALA A 86 5.52 -2.89 -6.02
CA ALA A 86 4.50 -3.72 -6.66
C ALA A 86 4.57 -3.56 -8.19
N ALA A 87 5.63 -4.09 -8.79
CA ALA A 87 5.90 -4.00 -10.22
C ALA A 87 6.34 -5.35 -10.80
N PRO A 88 6.19 -5.57 -12.12
CA PRO A 88 6.74 -6.76 -12.78
C PRO A 88 8.27 -6.79 -12.69
N GLU A 89 8.83 -8.00 -12.84
CA GLU A 89 10.28 -8.20 -12.88
C GLU A 89 10.92 -7.39 -14.02
N GLY A 90 12.05 -6.74 -13.75
CA GLY A 90 12.74 -5.87 -14.70
C GLY A 90 12.28 -4.41 -14.72
N HIS A 91 11.30 -4.01 -13.91
CA HIS A 91 10.94 -2.59 -13.77
C HIS A 91 12.14 -1.78 -13.24
N PRO A 92 12.39 -0.54 -13.70
CA PRO A 92 13.57 0.25 -13.30
C PRO A 92 13.74 0.41 -11.79
N LEU A 93 12.64 0.57 -11.06
CA LEU A 93 12.66 0.66 -9.58
C LEU A 93 13.14 -0.64 -8.90
N CYS A 94 13.04 -1.79 -9.58
CA CYS A 94 13.52 -3.08 -9.06
C CYS A 94 15.05 -3.19 -9.03
N ALA A 95 15.77 -2.28 -9.69
CA ALA A 95 17.24 -2.22 -9.57
C ALA A 95 17.67 -1.80 -8.15
N GLU A 96 16.81 -1.04 -7.48
CA GLU A 96 17.12 -0.41 -6.20
C GLU A 96 16.25 -0.92 -5.04
N TYR A 97 15.04 -1.41 -5.34
CA TYR A 97 14.07 -1.87 -4.36
C TYR A 97 13.69 -3.32 -4.63
N ARG A 98 13.28 -4.03 -3.57
CA ARG A 98 12.68 -5.36 -3.74
C ARG A 98 11.38 -5.22 -4.52
N CYS A 99 11.18 -6.06 -5.54
CA CYS A 99 9.91 -6.11 -6.25
C CYS A 99 9.14 -7.39 -5.94
N GLY A 100 7.82 -7.31 -5.98
CA GLY A 100 6.95 -8.45 -5.73
C GLY A 100 5.48 -8.05 -5.70
N LYS A 101 4.57 -9.03 -5.77
CA LYS A 101 3.14 -8.74 -5.73
C LYS A 101 2.62 -8.85 -4.29
N PRO A 102 1.65 -8.01 -3.89
CA PRO A 102 1.10 -8.04 -2.55
C PRO A 102 0.27 -9.30 -2.23
N CYS A 103 -0.23 -10.01 -3.25
CA CYS A 103 -1.12 -11.19 -3.08
C CYS A 103 -0.66 -12.47 -3.78
N SER A 104 0.61 -12.54 -4.15
CA SER A 104 1.24 -13.77 -4.66
C SER A 104 1.81 -14.63 -3.55
#